data_AF-A0A9X9WIZ4-F1
#
_entry.id   AF-A0A9X9WIZ4-F1
#
_cell.length_a   1.000
_cell.length_b   1.000
_cell.length_c   1.000
_cell.angle_alpha   90.00
_cell.angle_beta   90.00
_cell.angle_gamma   90.00
#
_symmetry.space_group_name_H-M   'P 1'
#
loop_
_entity.id
_entity.type
_entity.pdbx_description
1 polymer ?
#
loop_
_entity_poly.entity_id
_entity_poly.type
_entity_poly.pdbx_seq_one_letter_code
_entity_poly.pdbx_strand_id
1 'polypeptide(L)'
;MMRILALLLVLAAAPAMAQPYADWRMAAPLLPLDAPSRAMRQAVTIGGEAWGPWQRLCREQTLRPGRPPQRDCLMVTEARREGDGVRLTLRHEPTGLLITAQRGVDGRIGAFEAVRADGTAPPDDARRAALLAAWREQFATLSLERRRIGPNDQFPLPVEGSPRGGICRPDGTATIGGRPVLVARCAVELAGRLRGGESDARVAIFARVAIDVATGVVSAQGYATRIETFAANGRSNGVVITPSRVVLE
;
A
#
# COMPACT_ATOMS: atom_id res chain seq x y z
N MET A 1 24.70 -14.13 14.49
CA MET A 1 24.93 -12.85 13.78
C MET A 1 25.39 -13.16 12.37
N MET A 2 24.48 -13.31 11.41
CA MET A 2 24.87 -13.74 10.06
C MET A 2 23.78 -13.48 9.01
N ARG A 3 24.25 -13.04 7.84
CA ARG A 3 23.62 -13.05 6.51
C ARG A 3 22.58 -11.96 6.20
N ILE A 4 23.07 -10.74 5.98
CA ILE A 4 22.43 -9.79 5.06
C ILE A 4 23.10 -9.99 3.70
N LEU A 5 22.30 -10.44 2.74
CA LEU A 5 22.69 -10.73 1.37
C LEU A 5 23.21 -9.44 0.72
N ALA A 6 24.52 -9.36 0.51
CA ALA A 6 25.15 -8.32 -0.28
C ALA A 6 24.61 -8.39 -1.71
N LEU A 7 23.91 -7.35 -2.13
CA LEU A 7 23.48 -7.17 -3.51
C LEU A 7 24.65 -6.58 -4.31
N LEU A 8 25.62 -7.42 -4.67
CA LEU A 8 26.64 -7.09 -5.68
C LEU A 8 25.94 -7.07 -7.04
N LEU A 9 25.54 -5.88 -7.50
CA LEU A 9 25.22 -5.65 -8.90
C LEU A 9 26.53 -5.77 -9.70
N VAL A 10 26.75 -6.94 -10.32
CA VAL A 10 27.65 -7.03 -11.45
C VAL A 10 26.94 -6.34 -12.63
N LEU A 11 27.36 -5.10 -12.92
CA LEU A 11 27.06 -4.43 -14.19
C LEU A 11 27.79 -5.19 -15.31
N ALA A 12 27.14 -6.20 -15.88
CA ALA A 12 27.38 -6.57 -17.26
C ALA A 12 26.34 -5.81 -18.09
N ALA A 13 26.83 -4.92 -18.95
CA ALA A 13 26.02 -4.09 -19.84
C ALA A 13 25.14 -4.94 -20.76
N ALA A 14 23.91 -5.20 -20.34
CA ALA A 14 22.82 -5.53 -21.24
C ALA A 14 22.20 -4.21 -21.72
N PRO A 15 21.89 -4.06 -23.02
CA PRO A 15 21.25 -2.85 -23.50
C PRO A 15 19.95 -2.64 -22.72
N ALA A 16 19.78 -1.46 -22.17
CA ALA A 16 18.54 -1.04 -21.53
C ALA A 16 17.40 -1.29 -22.51
N MET A 17 16.59 -2.32 -22.27
CA MET A 17 15.36 -2.49 -23.03
C MET A 17 14.49 -1.29 -22.69
N ALA A 18 14.36 -0.37 -23.64
CA ALA A 18 13.38 0.71 -23.58
C ALA A 18 12.01 0.08 -23.30
N GLN A 19 11.45 0.33 -22.12
CA GLN A 19 10.17 -0.23 -21.73
C GLN A 19 9.07 0.30 -22.66
N PRO A 20 8.07 -0.51 -23.03
CA PRO A 20 7.10 -0.21 -24.09
C PRO A 20 6.02 0.83 -23.73
N TYR A 21 6.17 1.57 -22.63
CA TYR A 21 5.17 2.54 -22.17
C TYR A 21 5.68 3.97 -22.32
N ALA A 22 5.18 4.69 -23.32
CA ALA A 22 5.39 6.14 -23.45
C ALA A 22 4.87 6.91 -22.20
N ASP A 23 3.87 6.36 -21.50
CA ASP A 23 3.48 6.77 -20.14
C ASP A 23 3.56 5.59 -19.17
N TRP A 24 4.57 5.60 -18.30
CA TRP A 24 4.83 4.56 -17.30
C TRP A 24 3.66 4.32 -16.33
N ARG A 25 2.76 5.29 -16.17
CA ARG A 25 1.56 5.16 -15.31
C ARG A 25 0.62 4.07 -15.80
N MET A 26 0.69 3.71 -17.08
CA MET A 26 -0.07 2.60 -17.66
C MET A 26 0.36 1.23 -17.12
N ALA A 27 1.56 1.11 -16.54
CA ALA A 27 2.01 -0.12 -15.90
C ALA A 27 1.30 -0.42 -14.56
N ALA A 28 0.61 0.56 -13.95
CA ALA A 28 -0.10 0.34 -12.71
C ALA A 28 -1.28 -0.64 -12.94
N PRO A 29 -1.41 -1.73 -12.16
CA PRO A 29 -2.49 -2.71 -12.35
C PRO A 29 -3.90 -2.08 -12.30
N LEU A 30 -4.84 -2.69 -13.02
CA LEU A 30 -6.25 -2.34 -12.93
C LEU A 30 -6.87 -2.82 -11.62
N LEU A 31 -7.91 -2.11 -11.17
CA LEU A 31 -8.67 -2.47 -9.98
C LEU A 31 -9.65 -3.62 -10.30
N PRO A 32 -9.90 -4.56 -9.37
CA PRO A 32 -10.86 -5.65 -9.55
C PRO A 32 -12.30 -5.16 -9.32
N LEU A 33 -12.77 -4.24 -10.15
CA LEU A 33 -14.14 -3.71 -10.04
C LEU A 33 -15.14 -4.71 -10.60
N ASP A 34 -16.31 -4.86 -9.97
CA ASP A 34 -17.38 -5.73 -10.49
C ASP A 34 -17.94 -5.21 -11.82
N ALA A 35 -17.84 -3.90 -12.04
CA ALA A 35 -18.23 -3.20 -13.27
C ALA A 35 -17.35 -1.96 -13.48
N PRO A 36 -17.30 -1.39 -14.70
CA PRO A 36 -16.59 -0.14 -14.95
C PRO A 36 -17.04 0.98 -14.01
N SER A 37 -16.08 1.78 -13.52
CA SER A 37 -16.38 2.91 -12.64
C SER A 37 -17.28 3.94 -13.32
N ARG A 38 -18.28 4.44 -12.59
CA ARG A 38 -19.15 5.53 -13.05
C ARG A 38 -18.56 6.86 -12.59
N ALA A 39 -18.52 7.83 -13.51
CA ALA A 39 -18.02 9.17 -13.19
C ALA A 39 -18.76 9.75 -11.97
N MET A 40 -17.99 10.32 -11.05
CA MET A 40 -18.53 10.88 -9.82
C MET A 40 -19.29 12.17 -10.11
N ARG A 41 -20.56 12.24 -9.71
CA ARG A 41 -21.42 13.43 -9.91
C ARG A 41 -21.80 14.13 -8.60
N GLN A 42 -21.65 13.44 -7.48
CA GLN A 42 -22.02 13.93 -6.16
C GLN A 42 -20.93 13.55 -5.17
N ALA A 43 -20.85 14.31 -4.08
CA ALA A 43 -19.91 14.01 -3.02
C ALA A 43 -20.26 12.70 -2.30
N VAL A 44 -19.24 11.92 -1.97
CA VAL A 44 -19.33 10.66 -1.23
C VAL A 44 -18.74 10.87 0.16
N THR A 45 -19.45 10.44 1.19
CA THR A 45 -18.89 10.35 2.55
C THR A 45 -18.28 8.97 2.71
N ILE A 46 -16.97 8.92 2.97
CA ILE A 46 -16.27 7.69 3.33
C ILE A 46 -16.14 7.57 4.86
N GLY A 47 -16.10 6.34 5.36
CA GLY A 47 -15.98 6.04 6.78
C GLY A 47 -17.30 6.11 7.54
N GLY A 48 -17.25 5.76 8.83
CA GLY A 48 -18.42 5.49 9.66
C GLY A 48 -18.44 4.07 10.22
N GLU A 49 -17.69 3.15 9.60
CA GLU A 49 -17.38 1.82 10.12
C GLU A 49 -15.88 1.67 10.41
N ALA A 50 -15.55 0.91 11.45
CA ALA A 50 -14.18 0.66 11.88
C ALA A 50 -13.42 -0.28 10.94
N TRP A 51 -13.99 -1.43 10.60
CA TRP A 51 -13.48 -2.33 9.55
C TRP A 51 -14.67 -2.90 8.77
N GLY A 52 -14.40 -3.33 7.54
CA GLY A 52 -15.33 -4.07 6.71
C GLY A 52 -15.24 -5.57 7.01
N PRO A 53 -16.09 -6.37 6.36
CA PRO A 53 -16.21 -7.80 6.58
C PRO A 53 -15.09 -8.61 5.89
N TRP A 54 -13.94 -7.99 5.62
CA TRP A 54 -12.85 -8.63 4.90
C TRP A 54 -12.25 -9.75 5.75
N GLN A 55 -11.90 -10.84 5.08
CA GLN A 55 -11.30 -12.01 5.70
C GLN A 55 -9.79 -11.98 5.54
N ARG A 56 -9.27 -11.34 4.48
CA ARG A 56 -7.83 -11.34 4.20
C ARG A 56 -7.36 -10.01 3.63
N LEU A 57 -6.15 -9.60 4.01
CA LEU A 57 -5.41 -8.51 3.40
C LEU A 57 -4.16 -9.09 2.72
N CYS A 58 -4.04 -8.94 1.41
CA CYS A 58 -2.88 -9.40 0.65
C CYS A 58 -2.18 -8.24 -0.05
N ARG A 59 -0.85 -8.27 -0.02
CA ARG A 59 0.03 -7.41 -0.82
C ARG A 59 0.84 -8.27 -1.79
N GLU A 60 0.95 -7.80 -3.02
CA GLU A 60 1.77 -8.38 -4.08
C GLU A 60 2.81 -7.34 -4.51
N GLN A 61 4.09 -7.66 -4.33
CA GLN A 61 5.19 -6.76 -4.64
C GLN A 61 6.17 -7.40 -5.61
N THR A 62 6.48 -6.68 -6.69
CA THR A 62 7.54 -7.07 -7.62
C THR A 62 8.88 -6.55 -7.10
N LEU A 63 9.64 -7.40 -6.41
CA LEU A 63 10.92 -7.03 -5.81
C LEU A 63 12.10 -7.09 -6.80
N ARG A 64 11.97 -7.85 -7.89
CA ARG A 64 13.01 -8.02 -8.90
C ARG A 64 12.40 -8.09 -10.31
N PRO A 65 12.95 -7.35 -11.30
CA PRO A 65 12.55 -7.51 -12.69
C PRO A 65 12.67 -8.97 -13.15
N GLY A 66 11.67 -9.47 -13.89
CA GLY A 66 11.66 -10.82 -14.45
C GLY A 66 11.37 -11.96 -13.45
N ARG A 67 11.06 -11.66 -12.18
CA ARG A 67 10.59 -12.66 -11.20
C ARG A 67 9.09 -12.48 -10.91
N PRO A 68 8.36 -13.56 -10.60
CA PRO A 68 6.98 -13.44 -10.13
C PRO A 68 6.89 -12.51 -8.90
N PRO A 69 5.80 -11.71 -8.77
CA PRO A 69 5.56 -10.91 -7.58
C PRO A 69 5.50 -11.79 -6.33
N GLN A 70 6.08 -11.31 -5.23
CA GLN A 70 5.91 -11.95 -3.94
C GLN A 70 4.56 -11.55 -3.36
N ARG A 71 3.74 -12.54 -3.04
CA ARG A 71 2.47 -12.36 -2.33
C ARG A 71 2.66 -12.60 -0.84
N ASP A 72 2.14 -11.69 -0.04
CA ASP A 72 2.22 -11.71 1.41
C ASP A 72 0.86 -11.29 2.00
N CYS A 73 0.32 -12.06 2.94
CA CYS A 73 -1.06 -11.93 3.38
C CYS A 73 -1.24 -12.03 4.90
N LEU A 74 -2.22 -11.29 5.39
CA LEU A 74 -2.75 -11.35 6.74
C LEU A 74 -4.19 -11.86 6.70
N MET A 75 -4.48 -12.93 7.43
CA MET A 75 -5.83 -13.49 7.57
C MET A 75 -6.48 -12.97 8.84
N VAL A 76 -7.70 -12.45 8.78
CA VAL A 76 -8.52 -12.11 9.95
C VAL A 76 -8.93 -13.40 10.64
N THR A 77 -8.48 -13.58 11.88
CA THR A 77 -8.85 -14.72 12.73
C THR A 77 -9.91 -14.35 13.77
N GLU A 78 -9.99 -13.07 14.12
CA GLU A 78 -10.97 -12.55 15.08
C GLU A 78 -11.26 -11.08 14.79
N ALA A 79 -12.49 -10.65 15.06
CA ALA A 79 -12.89 -9.25 15.07
C ALA A 79 -13.71 -8.98 16.34
N ARG A 80 -13.19 -8.09 17.20
CA ARG A 80 -13.82 -7.75 18.48
C ARG A 80 -14.12 -6.26 18.54
N ARG A 81 -15.34 -5.90 18.96
CA ARG A 81 -15.68 -4.51 19.27
C ARG A 81 -14.96 -4.06 20.55
N GLU A 82 -14.35 -2.89 20.48
CA GLU A 82 -13.65 -2.24 21.59
C GLU A 82 -13.96 -0.75 21.58
N GLY A 83 -14.78 -0.29 22.52
CA GLY A 83 -15.27 1.09 22.54
C GLY A 83 -16.04 1.44 21.27
N ASP A 84 -15.65 2.52 20.62
CA ASP A 84 -16.17 2.99 19.33
C ASP A 84 -15.41 2.39 18.13
N GLY A 85 -14.51 1.43 18.36
CA GLY A 85 -13.69 0.80 17.33
C GLY A 85 -13.87 -0.71 17.25
N VAL A 86 -13.08 -1.31 16.37
CA VAL A 86 -12.94 -2.76 16.23
C VAL A 86 -11.46 -3.11 16.21
N ARG A 87 -11.10 -4.12 17.00
CA ARG A 87 -9.80 -4.77 16.98
C ARG A 87 -9.88 -6.04 16.15
N LEU A 88 -9.02 -6.13 15.15
CA LEU A 88 -8.80 -7.37 14.40
C LEU A 88 -7.61 -8.10 15.01
N THR A 89 -7.73 -9.42 15.12
CA THR A 89 -6.57 -10.31 15.23
C THR A 89 -6.29 -10.88 13.84
N LEU A 90 -5.06 -10.70 13.39
CA LEU A 90 -4.59 -10.99 12.04
C LEU A 90 -3.46 -12.00 12.12
N ARG A 91 -3.53 -13.10 11.37
CA ARG A 91 -2.46 -14.09 11.24
C ARG A 91 -1.70 -13.87 9.94
N HIS A 92 -0.40 -13.63 10.05
CA HIS A 92 0.52 -13.57 8.92
C HIS A 92 0.74 -14.98 8.35
N GLU A 93 0.19 -15.24 7.17
CA GLU A 93 0.14 -16.58 6.58
C GLU A 93 1.52 -17.25 6.49
N PRO A 94 2.60 -16.57 6.03
CA PRO A 94 3.90 -17.23 5.86
C PRO A 94 4.59 -17.64 7.16
N THR A 95 4.28 -16.99 8.29
CA THR A 95 5.03 -17.20 9.55
C THR A 95 4.16 -17.66 10.71
N GLY A 96 2.83 -17.58 10.59
CA GLY A 96 1.89 -17.81 11.69
C GLY A 96 1.85 -16.70 12.76
N LEU A 97 2.68 -15.66 12.65
CA LEU A 97 2.68 -14.53 13.58
C LEU A 97 1.29 -13.90 13.68
N LEU A 98 0.81 -13.70 14.91
CA LEU A 98 -0.41 -12.96 15.17
C LEU A 98 -0.09 -11.48 15.39
N ILE A 99 -0.93 -10.63 14.82
CA ILE A 99 -0.86 -9.18 14.86
C ILE A 99 -2.23 -8.68 15.23
N THR A 100 -2.35 -7.75 16.18
CA THR A 100 -3.59 -7.04 16.43
C THR A 100 -3.56 -5.66 15.79
N ALA A 101 -4.69 -5.24 15.23
CA ALA A 101 -4.87 -3.91 14.67
C ALA A 101 -6.21 -3.33 15.13
N GLN A 102 -6.17 -2.23 15.87
CA GLN A 102 -7.38 -1.52 16.31
C GLN A 102 -7.61 -0.31 15.41
N ARG A 103 -8.85 -0.17 14.91
CA ARG A 103 -9.30 1.00 14.16
C ARG A 103 -10.59 1.55 14.76
N GLY A 104 -10.66 2.87 14.92
CA GLY A 104 -11.87 3.57 15.32
C GLY A 104 -12.83 3.78 14.13
N VAL A 105 -14.10 4.10 14.41
CA VAL A 105 -15.07 4.49 13.36
C VAL A 105 -14.72 5.81 12.67
N ASP A 106 -13.86 6.62 13.28
CA ASP A 106 -13.28 7.82 12.70
C ASP A 106 -12.17 7.51 11.67
N GLY A 107 -11.72 6.26 11.63
CA GLY A 107 -10.74 5.75 10.69
C GLY A 107 -9.29 5.81 11.14
N ARG A 108 -9.02 6.21 12.39
CA ARG A 108 -7.67 6.21 12.95
C ARG A 108 -7.27 4.82 13.43
N ILE A 109 -6.02 4.44 13.17
CA ILE A 109 -5.42 3.22 13.73
C ILE A 109 -4.89 3.56 15.13
N GLY A 110 -5.49 2.96 16.16
CA GLY A 110 -5.17 3.23 17.56
C GLY A 110 -4.09 2.32 18.15
N ALA A 111 -4.00 1.07 17.68
CA ALA A 111 -3.02 0.09 18.15
C ALA A 111 -2.59 -0.85 17.02
N PHE A 112 -1.31 -1.23 17.02
CA PHE A 112 -0.73 -2.20 16.09
C PHE A 112 0.47 -2.93 16.70
N GLU A 113 0.29 -4.19 17.09
CA GLU A 113 1.26 -4.97 17.86
C GLU A 113 1.26 -6.45 17.47
N ALA A 114 2.39 -7.14 17.66
CA ALA A 114 2.40 -8.60 17.58
C ALA A 114 1.96 -9.19 18.91
N VAL A 115 1.15 -10.26 18.83
CA VAL A 115 0.70 -11.02 20.00
C VAL A 115 1.08 -12.48 19.83
N ARG A 116 1.27 -13.19 20.94
CA ARG A 116 1.30 -14.66 20.95
C ARG A 116 -0.12 -15.19 21.12
N ALA A 117 -0.34 -16.44 20.76
CA ALA A 117 -1.64 -17.12 20.95
C ALA A 117 -2.08 -17.18 22.42
N ASP A 118 -1.11 -17.11 23.36
CA ASP A 118 -1.34 -17.04 24.81
C ASP A 118 -1.55 -15.60 25.34
N GLY A 119 -1.59 -14.60 24.45
CA GLY A 119 -1.79 -13.19 24.80
C GLY A 119 -0.54 -12.47 25.31
N THR A 120 0.61 -13.15 25.43
CA THR A 120 1.86 -12.51 25.87
C THR A 120 2.61 -11.86 24.70
N ALA A 121 3.46 -10.87 25.02
CA ALA A 121 4.30 -10.22 24.02
C ALA A 121 5.36 -11.20 23.48
N PRO A 122 5.55 -11.30 22.16
CA PRO A 122 6.59 -12.16 21.60
C PRO A 122 8.00 -11.63 21.90
N PRO A 123 8.99 -12.50 22.15
CA PRO A 123 10.36 -12.12 22.56
C PRO A 123 11.08 -11.33 21.46
N ASP A 124 11.72 -10.20 21.78
CA ASP A 124 12.26 -9.24 20.79
C ASP A 124 13.13 -9.90 19.69
N ASP A 125 12.73 -9.72 18.43
CA ASP A 125 13.37 -10.30 17.25
C ASP A 125 13.38 -9.25 16.13
N ALA A 126 14.57 -8.87 15.66
CA ALA A 126 14.75 -7.85 14.63
C ALA A 126 13.98 -8.14 13.34
N ARG A 127 13.82 -9.42 12.96
CA ARG A 127 13.05 -9.82 11.78
C ARG A 127 11.56 -9.61 12.00
N ARG A 128 11.06 -9.88 13.20
CA ARG A 128 9.67 -9.59 13.56
C ARG A 128 9.41 -8.09 13.63
N ALA A 129 10.32 -7.32 14.22
CA ALA A 129 10.22 -5.87 14.28
C ALA A 129 10.13 -5.25 12.88
N ALA A 130 10.98 -5.71 11.94
CA ALA A 130 10.93 -5.27 10.54
C ALA A 130 9.61 -5.65 9.85
N LEU A 131 9.10 -6.86 10.09
CA LEU A 131 7.81 -7.30 9.53
C LEU A 131 6.64 -6.46 10.07
N LEU A 132 6.62 -6.19 11.38
CA LEU A 132 5.60 -5.36 12.02
C LEU A 132 5.64 -3.93 11.52
N ALA A 133 6.83 -3.34 11.36
CA ALA A 133 6.99 -2.02 10.77
C ALA A 133 6.38 -1.99 9.36
N ALA A 134 6.78 -2.92 8.49
CA ALA A 134 6.29 -2.98 7.11
C ALA A 134 4.76 -3.14 7.00
N TRP A 135 4.13 -3.90 7.90
CA TRP A 135 2.68 -4.02 7.93
C TRP A 135 2.00 -2.79 8.55
N ARG A 136 2.56 -2.20 9.60
CA ARG A 136 2.04 -0.96 10.19
C ARG A 136 2.01 0.18 9.17
N GLU A 137 3.08 0.32 8.41
CA GLU A 137 3.21 1.28 7.31
C GLU A 137 2.11 1.03 6.27
N GLN A 138 1.94 -0.23 5.86
CA GLN A 138 0.88 -0.61 4.94
C GLN A 138 -0.51 -0.22 5.46
N PHE A 139 -0.86 -0.54 6.72
CA PHE A 139 -2.15 -0.16 7.30
C PHE A 139 -2.36 1.35 7.37
N ALA A 140 -1.32 2.12 7.66
CA ALA A 140 -1.40 3.59 7.62
C ALA A 140 -1.78 4.09 6.22
N THR A 141 -1.21 3.51 5.15
CA THR A 141 -1.55 3.89 3.78
C THR A 141 -2.93 3.41 3.32
N LEU A 142 -3.47 2.35 3.92
CA LEU A 142 -4.78 1.80 3.56
C LEU A 142 -5.93 2.45 4.34
N SER A 143 -5.64 3.20 5.40
CA SER A 143 -6.67 3.72 6.31
C SER A 143 -6.86 5.22 6.13
N LEU A 144 -8.00 5.62 5.56
CA LEU A 144 -8.40 7.02 5.53
C LEU A 144 -9.32 7.35 6.70
N GLU A 145 -9.18 8.56 7.22
CA GLU A 145 -10.11 9.12 8.19
C GLU A 145 -11.45 9.46 7.53
N ARG A 146 -12.52 9.43 8.34
CA ARG A 146 -13.86 9.75 7.91
C ARG A 146 -13.92 11.15 7.30
N ARG A 147 -14.42 11.25 6.07
CA ARG A 147 -14.52 12.53 5.37
C ARG A 147 -15.51 12.49 4.21
N ARG A 148 -15.93 13.67 3.79
CA ARG A 148 -16.70 13.88 2.55
C ARG A 148 -15.75 14.28 1.43
N ILE A 149 -15.89 13.65 0.27
CA ILE A 149 -15.06 13.88 -0.92
C ILE A 149 -15.99 14.24 -2.07
N GLY A 150 -15.78 15.39 -2.71
CA GLY A 150 -16.46 15.85 -3.92
C GLY A 150 -15.71 15.48 -5.21
N PRO A 151 -16.37 15.58 -6.38
CA PRO A 151 -15.80 15.13 -7.66
C PRO A 151 -14.54 15.90 -8.13
N ASN A 152 -14.33 17.11 -7.63
CA ASN A 152 -13.18 17.96 -7.99
C ASN A 152 -12.16 18.10 -6.86
N ASP A 153 -12.38 17.38 -5.76
CA ASP A 153 -11.54 17.52 -4.58
C ASP A 153 -10.16 16.90 -4.81
N GLN A 154 -9.20 17.38 -4.05
CA GLN A 154 -7.93 16.69 -3.82
C GLN A 154 -7.88 16.29 -2.36
N PHE A 155 -7.46 15.07 -2.09
CA PHE A 155 -7.33 14.58 -0.73
C PHE A 155 -6.00 13.84 -0.53
N PRO A 156 -5.38 13.97 0.66
CA PRO A 156 -4.18 13.24 0.97
C PRO A 156 -4.49 11.76 1.20
N LEU A 157 -3.60 10.90 0.70
CA LEU A 157 -3.43 9.51 1.11
C LEU A 157 -2.15 9.45 1.95
N PRO A 158 -2.20 8.94 3.19
CA PRO A 158 -0.98 8.76 3.98
C PRO A 158 0.01 7.87 3.22
N VAL A 159 1.27 8.30 3.16
CA VAL A 159 2.37 7.51 2.60
C VAL A 159 3.55 7.67 3.54
N GLU A 160 4.09 6.56 4.00
CA GLU A 160 5.21 6.57 4.90
C GLU A 160 6.46 7.18 4.24
N GLY A 161 7.27 7.91 5.01
CA GLY A 161 8.41 8.66 4.47
C GLY A 161 8.04 9.90 3.65
N SER A 162 6.75 10.17 3.42
CA SER A 162 6.25 11.39 2.80
C SER A 162 5.50 12.27 3.81
N PRO A 163 6.05 13.42 4.23
CA PRO A 163 5.34 14.36 5.09
C PRO A 163 4.04 14.88 4.46
N ARG A 164 3.97 14.89 3.13
CA ARG A 164 2.81 15.36 2.36
C ARG A 164 1.87 14.22 1.94
N GLY A 165 2.24 12.96 2.18
CA GLY A 165 1.54 11.80 1.65
C GLY A 165 1.57 11.72 0.12
N GLY A 166 0.59 11.04 -0.45
CA GLY A 166 0.20 11.12 -1.86
C GLY A 166 -1.02 12.01 -2.04
N ILE A 167 -1.14 12.66 -3.20
CA ILE A 167 -2.32 13.46 -3.53
C ILE A 167 -3.23 12.66 -4.45
N CYS A 168 -4.45 12.43 -4.00
CA CYS A 168 -5.48 11.71 -4.73
C CYS A 168 -6.52 12.64 -5.34
N ARG A 169 -7.01 12.27 -6.51
CA ARG A 169 -8.19 12.85 -7.16
C ARG A 169 -9.23 11.75 -7.39
N PRO A 170 -10.49 11.99 -7.03
CA PRO A 170 -11.55 11.02 -7.29
C PRO A 170 -11.84 10.97 -8.79
N ASP A 171 -12.07 9.76 -9.29
CA ASP A 171 -12.46 9.51 -10.68
C ASP A 171 -13.93 9.11 -10.78
N GLY A 172 -14.40 8.31 -9.83
CA GLY A 172 -15.71 7.68 -9.95
C GLY A 172 -16.09 6.83 -8.76
N THR A 173 -17.25 6.20 -8.86
CA THR A 173 -17.76 5.22 -7.90
C THR A 173 -17.97 3.89 -8.61
N ALA A 174 -17.72 2.80 -7.91
CA ALA A 174 -17.90 1.44 -8.42
C ALA A 174 -18.30 0.49 -7.28
N THR A 175 -18.23 -0.81 -7.53
CA THR A 175 -18.32 -1.84 -6.49
C THR A 175 -17.18 -2.84 -6.60
N ILE A 176 -16.81 -3.44 -5.47
CA ILE A 176 -15.94 -4.62 -5.37
C ILE A 176 -16.64 -5.63 -4.46
N GLY A 177 -16.93 -6.82 -4.97
CA GLY A 177 -17.68 -7.84 -4.21
C GLY A 177 -19.05 -7.32 -3.75
N GLY A 178 -19.69 -6.47 -4.55
CA GLY A 178 -20.96 -5.81 -4.22
C GLY A 178 -20.87 -4.64 -3.23
N ARG A 179 -19.69 -4.34 -2.67
CA ARG A 179 -19.50 -3.22 -1.73
C ARG A 179 -19.22 -1.92 -2.49
N PRO A 180 -19.90 -0.80 -2.16
CA PRO A 180 -19.63 0.49 -2.77
C PRO A 180 -18.20 0.98 -2.51
N VAL A 181 -17.51 1.40 -3.56
CA VAL A 181 -16.17 1.99 -3.49
C VAL A 181 -16.09 3.34 -4.20
N LEU A 182 -15.29 4.25 -3.63
CA LEU A 182 -14.78 5.43 -4.32
C LEU A 182 -13.50 5.05 -5.06
N VAL A 183 -13.45 5.28 -6.37
CA VAL A 183 -12.26 5.09 -7.20
C VAL A 183 -11.52 6.42 -7.31
N ALA A 184 -10.21 6.40 -7.07
CA ALA A 184 -9.36 7.57 -7.17
C ALA A 184 -8.00 7.24 -7.81
N ARG A 185 -7.37 8.26 -8.38
CA ARG A 185 -5.97 8.24 -8.82
C ARG A 185 -5.12 9.04 -7.86
N CYS A 186 -4.01 8.47 -7.43
CA CYS A 186 -3.08 9.10 -6.51
C CYS A 186 -1.69 9.23 -7.14
N ALA A 187 -1.02 10.34 -6.85
CA ALA A 187 0.37 10.56 -7.23
C ALA A 187 1.22 10.84 -5.98
N VAL A 188 2.43 10.28 -5.97
CA VAL A 188 3.45 10.54 -4.95
C VAL A 188 4.74 10.89 -5.67
N GLU A 189 5.41 11.94 -5.23
CA GLU A 189 6.76 12.27 -5.69
C GLU A 189 7.69 12.35 -4.48
N LEU A 190 8.76 11.56 -4.51
CA LEU A 190 9.80 11.51 -3.49
C LEU A 190 11.15 11.78 -4.14
N ALA A 191 12.00 12.55 -3.48
CA ALA A 191 13.36 12.81 -3.91
C ALA A 191 14.31 12.59 -2.72
N GLY A 192 15.45 11.96 -2.99
CA GLY A 192 16.48 11.72 -1.97
C GLY A 192 17.43 10.60 -2.35
N ARG A 193 18.35 10.26 -1.45
CA ARG A 193 19.26 9.13 -1.62
C ARG A 193 18.55 7.81 -1.34
N LEU A 194 18.77 6.81 -2.18
CA LEU A 194 18.36 5.45 -1.85
C LEU A 194 19.18 4.94 -0.67
N ARG A 195 18.53 4.25 0.27
CA ARG A 195 19.18 3.74 1.47
C ARG A 195 20.30 2.76 1.08
N GLY A 196 21.54 3.06 1.48
CA GLY A 196 22.71 2.23 1.18
C GLY A 196 23.41 2.51 -0.15
N GLY A 197 23.10 3.62 -0.85
CA GLY A 197 23.81 4.06 -2.05
C GLY A 197 24.26 5.51 -1.98
N GLU A 198 25.30 5.84 -2.76
CA GLU A 198 25.81 7.22 -2.97
C GLU A 198 24.98 7.99 -4.02
N SER A 199 24.08 7.31 -4.73
CA SER A 199 23.31 7.89 -5.83
C SER A 199 22.00 8.52 -5.36
N ASP A 200 21.76 9.75 -5.80
CA ASP A 200 20.46 10.39 -5.68
C ASP A 200 19.43 9.64 -6.55
N ALA A 201 18.20 9.58 -6.06
CA ALA A 201 17.08 9.01 -6.79
C ALA A 201 15.85 9.92 -6.74
N ARG A 202 15.08 9.84 -7.83
CA ARG A 202 13.73 10.39 -7.93
C ARG A 202 12.77 9.23 -8.05
N VAL A 203 11.81 9.17 -7.14
CA VAL A 203 10.78 8.15 -7.11
C VAL A 203 9.44 8.81 -7.35
N ALA A 204 8.75 8.39 -8.40
CA ALA A 204 7.39 8.81 -8.68
C ALA A 204 6.47 7.58 -8.62
N ILE A 205 5.34 7.70 -7.93
CA ILE A 205 4.34 6.63 -7.81
C ILE A 205 3.04 7.13 -8.39
N PHE A 206 2.42 6.30 -9.22
CA PHE A 206 1.06 6.47 -9.67
C PHE A 206 0.25 5.28 -9.22
N ALA A 207 -0.83 5.53 -8.50
CA ALA A 207 -1.72 4.51 -7.98
C ALA A 207 -3.16 4.74 -8.43
N ARG A 208 -3.85 3.65 -8.73
CA ARG A 208 -5.31 3.56 -8.75
C ARG A 208 -5.72 2.94 -7.43
N VAL A 209 -6.67 3.54 -6.73
CA VAL A 209 -7.20 3.04 -5.46
C VAL A 209 -8.72 2.90 -5.54
N ALA A 210 -9.24 1.86 -4.90
CA ALA A 210 -10.64 1.71 -4.54
C ALA A 210 -10.76 1.81 -3.03
N ILE A 211 -11.54 2.77 -2.54
CA ILE A 211 -11.76 3.04 -1.13
C ILE A 211 -13.17 2.57 -0.79
N ASP A 212 -13.30 1.60 0.11
CA ASP A 212 -14.60 1.15 0.63
C ASP A 212 -15.32 2.32 1.30
N VAL A 213 -16.53 2.61 0.83
CA VAL A 213 -17.27 3.81 1.25
C VAL A 213 -17.65 3.74 2.72
N ALA A 214 -18.09 2.59 3.22
CA ALA A 214 -18.57 2.47 4.59
C ALA A 214 -17.44 2.67 5.61
N THR A 215 -16.24 2.19 5.29
CA THR A 215 -15.11 2.14 6.24
C THR A 215 -14.06 3.21 6.00
N GLY A 216 -13.88 3.68 4.76
CA GLY A 216 -12.75 4.52 4.37
C GLY A 216 -11.43 3.75 4.18
N VAL A 217 -11.46 2.43 4.17
CA VAL A 217 -10.26 1.61 3.91
C VAL A 217 -10.07 1.40 2.42
N VAL A 218 -8.83 1.48 1.94
CA VAL A 218 -8.45 1.12 0.57
C VAL A 218 -8.58 -0.39 0.40
N SER A 219 -9.66 -0.83 -0.25
CA SER A 219 -9.96 -2.25 -0.48
C SER A 219 -9.22 -2.85 -1.67
N ALA A 220 -8.79 -2.02 -2.62
CA ALA A 220 -7.87 -2.44 -3.66
C ALA A 220 -6.98 -1.28 -4.09
N GLN A 221 -5.72 -1.59 -4.40
CA GLN A 221 -4.76 -0.66 -4.95
C GLN A 221 -3.95 -1.35 -6.04
N GLY A 222 -3.76 -0.67 -7.17
CA GLY A 222 -2.78 -1.02 -8.19
C GLY A 222 -1.88 0.18 -8.43
N TYR A 223 -0.57 0.03 -8.26
CA TYR A 223 0.37 1.12 -8.47
C TYR A 223 1.56 0.72 -9.33
N ALA A 224 2.14 1.72 -9.98
CA ALA A 224 3.44 1.65 -10.62
C ALA A 224 4.37 2.63 -9.90
N THR A 225 5.62 2.24 -9.75
CA THR A 225 6.68 3.08 -9.22
C THR A 225 7.72 3.28 -10.31
N ARG A 226 8.00 4.53 -10.67
CA ARG A 226 9.13 4.94 -11.52
C ARG A 226 10.27 5.37 -10.62
N ILE A 227 11.37 4.63 -10.64
CA ILE A 227 12.61 4.97 -9.91
C ILE A 227 13.65 5.37 -10.94
N GLU A 228 14.14 6.60 -10.84
CA GLU A 228 15.24 7.12 -11.64
C GLU A 228 16.42 7.43 -10.74
N THR A 229 17.61 6.90 -11.05
CA THR A 229 18.83 7.11 -10.27
C THR A 229 19.82 8.00 -11.02
N PHE A 230 20.65 8.73 -10.30
CA PHE A 230 21.58 9.70 -10.87
C PHE A 230 23.01 9.46 -10.40
N ALA A 231 23.98 9.59 -11.31
CA ALA A 231 25.39 9.64 -10.97
C ALA A 231 25.75 10.97 -10.32
N ALA A 232 26.92 11.06 -9.68
CA ALA A 232 27.39 12.29 -9.03
C ALA A 232 27.51 13.50 -9.99
N ASN A 233 27.63 13.26 -11.29
CA ASN A 233 27.64 14.30 -12.33
C ASN A 233 26.24 14.69 -12.83
N GLY A 234 25.16 14.22 -12.19
CA GLY A 234 23.77 14.51 -12.53
C GLY A 234 23.21 13.74 -13.72
N ARG A 235 23.98 12.84 -14.37
CA ARG A 235 23.46 12.01 -15.47
C ARG A 235 22.59 10.89 -14.92
N SER A 236 21.46 10.63 -15.59
CA SER A 236 20.57 9.51 -15.27
C SER A 236 21.29 8.18 -15.53
N ASN A 237 21.26 7.28 -14.54
CA ASN A 237 21.80 5.93 -14.62
C ASN A 237 20.77 4.91 -15.11
N GLY A 238 19.52 5.34 -15.31
CA GLY A 238 18.42 4.51 -15.81
C GLY A 238 17.14 4.64 -15.00
N VAL A 239 16.09 4.01 -15.53
CA VAL A 239 14.74 4.01 -14.96
C VAL A 239 14.27 2.59 -14.73
N VAL A 240 13.67 2.32 -13.57
CA VAL A 240 13.00 1.07 -13.25
C VAL A 240 11.53 1.34 -12.98
N ILE A 241 10.64 0.57 -13.62
CA ILE A 241 9.20 0.57 -13.37
C ILE A 241 8.79 -0.73 -12.67
N THR A 242 8.19 -0.65 -11.48
CA THR A 242 7.68 -1.82 -10.74
C THR A 242 6.17 -1.72 -10.50
N PRO A 243 5.36 -2.65 -11.04
CA PRO A 243 3.95 -2.76 -10.68
C PRO A 243 3.76 -3.52 -9.36
N SER A 244 2.75 -3.15 -8.60
CA SER A 244 2.40 -3.81 -7.33
C SER A 244 0.90 -3.64 -7.03
N ARG A 245 0.38 -4.52 -6.18
CA ARG A 245 -1.05 -4.60 -5.87
C ARG A 245 -1.29 -4.85 -4.39
N VAL A 246 -2.37 -4.29 -3.87
CA VAL A 246 -2.93 -4.65 -2.56
C VAL A 246 -4.42 -4.92 -2.74
N VAL A 247 -4.95 -5.97 -2.10
CA VAL A 247 -6.37 -6.33 -2.14
C VAL A 247 -6.82 -6.79 -0.76
N LEU A 248 -7.99 -6.29 -0.35
CA LEU A 248 -8.81 -6.86 0.72
C LEU A 248 -9.80 -7.85 0.09
N GLU A 249 -9.80 -9.06 0.61
CA GLU A 249 -10.63 -10.18 0.15
C GLU A 249 -11.62 -10.59 1.25
#